data_AF-A0A6N3QR31-F1
#
_entry.id   AF-A0A6N3QR31-F1
#
_cell.length_a   1.000
_cell.length_b   1.000
_cell.length_c   1.000
_cell.angle_alpha   90.00
_cell.angle_beta   90.00
_cell.angle_gamma   90.00
#
_symmetry.space_group_name_H-M   'P 1'
#
loop_
_entity.id
_entity.type
_entity.pdbx_description
1 polymer ?
#
loop_
_entity_poly.entity_id
_entity_poly.type
_entity_poly.pdbx_seq_one_letter_code
_entity_poly.pdbx_strand_id
1 'polypeptide(L)'
;MAPLLDGRPSVALPWVVFSLISSVSADVMGGQAESSVSVQIDVYAGTVTQARQIRQDAREAIMLLAPGSVSEMQDYIPENRCYRATLEFQVTV
;
A
#
# COMPACT_ATOMS: atom_id res chain seq x y z
N MET A 1 -8.37 7.53 -1.13
CA MET A 1 -9.68 7.58 -1.83
C MET A 1 -9.41 7.83 -3.30
N ALA A 2 -9.79 6.93 -4.21
CA ALA A 2 -9.61 7.14 -5.65
C ALA A 2 -10.56 8.24 -6.16
N PRO A 3 -10.16 9.06 -7.16
CA PRO A 3 -11.03 10.08 -7.71
C PRO A 3 -12.27 9.43 -8.37
N LEU A 4 -13.45 9.87 -7.93
CA LEU A 4 -14.75 9.43 -8.44
C LEU A 4 -15.18 10.37 -9.57
N LEU A 5 -15.55 9.80 -10.70
CA LEU A 5 -16.34 10.47 -11.72
C LEU A 5 -17.75 9.87 -11.64
N ASP A 6 -18.74 10.67 -11.23
CA ASP A 6 -20.16 10.25 -11.14
C ASP A 6 -20.43 9.02 -10.26
N GLY A 7 -19.71 8.87 -9.14
CA GLY A 7 -19.95 7.76 -8.19
C GLY A 7 -19.38 6.41 -8.65
N ARG A 8 -18.69 6.35 -9.79
CA ARG A 8 -17.89 5.21 -10.22
C ARG A 8 -16.40 5.58 -10.11
N PRO A 9 -15.52 4.64 -9.73
CA PRO A 9 -14.09 4.92 -9.81
C PRO A 9 -13.78 5.35 -11.25
N SER A 10 -13.19 6.55 -11.42
CA SER A 10 -12.84 7.06 -12.75
C SER A 10 -11.73 6.22 -13.43
N VAL A 11 -11.19 5.25 -12.71
CA VAL A 11 -10.09 4.38 -13.11
C VAL A 11 -10.62 2.95 -13.24
N ALA A 12 -10.38 2.34 -14.41
CA ALA A 12 -10.72 0.95 -14.65
C ALA A 12 -9.80 0.02 -13.84
N LEU A 13 -10.30 -1.18 -13.49
CA LEU A 13 -9.47 -2.21 -12.89
C LEU A 13 -8.43 -2.74 -13.89
N PRO A 14 -7.24 -3.15 -13.42
CA PRO A 14 -6.76 -3.04 -12.04
C PRO A 14 -6.22 -1.63 -11.73
N TRP A 15 -6.34 -1.19 -10.48
CA TRP A 15 -5.74 0.07 -10.01
C TRP A 15 -5.05 -0.10 -8.66
N VAL A 16 -4.10 0.78 -8.38
CA VAL A 16 -3.26 0.74 -7.17
C VAL A 16 -3.33 2.10 -6.47
N VAL A 17 -3.49 2.08 -5.14
CA VAL A 17 -3.43 3.26 -4.29
C VAL A 17 -2.27 3.14 -3.33
N PHE A 18 -1.48 4.21 -3.25
CA PHE A 18 -0.41 4.37 -2.27
C PHE A 18 -0.87 5.35 -1.20
N SER A 19 -0.70 4.97 0.07
CA SER A 19 -1.06 5.78 1.23
C SER A 19 0.13 5.86 2.18
N LEU A 20 0.42 7.07 2.66
CA LEU A 20 1.32 7.28 3.79
C LEU A 20 0.49 7.22 5.07
N ILE A 21 0.73 6.20 5.88
CA ILE A 21 -0.08 5.91 7.08
C ILE A 21 0.39 6.78 8.25
N SER A 22 1.71 6.90 8.44
CA SER A 22 2.30 7.78 9.43
C SER A 22 3.78 8.03 9.14
N SER A 23 4.30 9.15 9.64
CA SER A 23 5.72 9.45 9.72
C SER A 23 6.08 9.73 11.17
N VAL A 24 7.02 8.99 11.73
CA VAL A 24 7.56 9.24 13.07
C VAL A 24 8.96 9.83 12.92
N SER A 25 9.16 11.03 13.45
CA SER A 25 10.48 11.64 13.64
C SER A 25 10.73 11.72 15.15
N ALA A 26 11.70 10.97 15.66
CA ALA A 26 12.12 11.09 17.04
C ALA A 26 13.25 12.13 17.14
N ASP A 27 12.96 13.31 17.69
CA ASP A 27 14.01 14.27 18.09
C ASP A 27 14.78 13.68 19.27
N VAL A 28 16.01 13.23 19.02
CA VAL A 28 16.94 12.84 20.09
C VAL A 28 17.84 14.02 20.42
N MET A 29 17.84 14.42 21.70
CA MET A 29 18.72 15.48 22.23
C MET A 29 20.19 14.97 22.22
N GLY A 30 20.84 14.99 21.05
CA GLY A 30 22.26 14.68 20.88
C GLY A 30 22.67 13.66 19.80
N GLY A 31 21.79 13.25 18.87
CA GLY A 31 22.12 12.28 17.82
C GLY A 31 21.29 12.42 16.54
N GLN A 32 21.62 11.66 15.49
CA GLN A 32 20.86 11.64 14.25
C GLN A 32 19.45 11.08 14.53
N ALA A 33 18.41 11.85 14.21
CA ALA A 33 17.03 11.40 14.30
C ALA A 33 16.80 10.30 13.24
N GLU A 34 16.49 9.07 13.67
CA GLU A 34 15.96 8.05 12.76
C GLU A 34 14.51 8.43 12.44
N SER A 35 14.20 8.64 11.17
CA SER A 35 12.82 8.82 10.73
C SER A 35 12.28 7.49 10.22
N SER A 36 11.04 7.16 10.55
CA SER A 36 10.40 5.98 9.97
C SER A 36 9.06 6.36 9.35
N VAL A 37 8.81 5.79 8.17
CA VAL A 37 7.62 6.04 7.38
C VAL A 37 6.87 4.72 7.19
N SER A 38 5.60 4.73 7.56
CA SER A 38 4.68 3.61 7.32
C SER A 38 3.90 3.85 6.04
N VAL A 39 3.97 2.89 5.12
CA VAL A 39 3.36 2.96 3.79
C VAL A 39 2.38 1.80 3.62
N GLN A 40 1.25 2.08 2.98
CA GLN A 40 0.28 1.08 2.56
C GLN A 40 0.07 1.15 1.05
N ILE A 41 0.07 0.00 0.40
CA ILE A 41 -0.24 -0.18 -1.02
C ILE A 41 -1.49 -1.05 -1.10
N ASP A 42 -2.56 -0.51 -1.66
CA ASP A 42 -3.80 -1.24 -1.91
C ASP A 42 -3.97 -1.47 -3.40
N VAL A 43 -4.01 -2.74 -3.80
CA VAL A 43 -4.25 -3.18 -5.17
C VAL A 43 -5.69 -3.62 -5.30
N TYR A 44 -6.41 -3.09 -6.28
CA TYR A 44 -7.78 -3.45 -6.58
C TYR A 44 -7.85 -4.09 -7.97
N ALA A 45 -8.40 -5.31 -8.06
CA ALA A 45 -8.49 -6.04 -9.32
C ALA A 45 -9.80 -6.83 -9.46
N GLY A 46 -10.13 -7.22 -10.69
CA GLY A 46 -11.34 -8.02 -10.97
C GLY A 46 -11.23 -9.48 -10.50
N THR A 47 -10.02 -9.97 -10.27
CA THR A 47 -9.77 -11.33 -9.76
C THR A 47 -8.79 -11.31 -8.60
N VAL A 48 -8.93 -12.25 -7.67
CA VAL A 48 -8.02 -12.41 -6.53
C VAL A 48 -6.59 -12.68 -6.99
N THR A 49 -6.42 -13.47 -8.06
CA THR A 49 -5.11 -13.80 -8.62
C THR A 49 -4.40 -12.55 -9.15
N GLN A 50 -5.12 -11.71 -9.89
CA GLN A 50 -4.54 -10.48 -10.44
C GLN A 50 -4.17 -9.50 -9.32
N ALA A 51 -5.03 -9.33 -8.30
CA ALA A 51 -4.73 -8.47 -7.15
C ALA A 51 -3.49 -8.97 -6.40
N ARG A 52 -3.40 -10.28 -6.15
CA ARG A 52 -2.24 -10.90 -5.49
C ARG A 52 -0.96 -10.71 -6.30
N GLN A 53 -1.00 -10.94 -7.61
CA GLN A 53 0.20 -10.85 -8.45
C GLN A 53 0.79 -9.45 -8.42
N ILE A 54 -0.02 -8.42 -8.66
CA ILE A 54 0.44 -7.02 -8.63
C ILE A 54 0.98 -6.65 -7.24
N ARG A 55 0.36 -7.14 -6.15
CA ARG A 55 0.88 -6.92 -4.79
C ARG A 55 2.23 -7.62 -4.58
N GLN A 56 2.45 -8.81 -5.14
CA GLN A 56 3.76 -9.48 -5.08
C GLN A 56 4.82 -8.73 -5.88
N ASP A 57 4.49 -8.26 -7.09
CA ASP A 57 5.39 -7.43 -7.89
C ASP A 57 5.79 -6.15 -7.13
N ALA A 58 4.82 -5.52 -6.44
CA ALA A 58 5.08 -4.38 -5.56
C ALA A 58 5.97 -4.76 -4.36
N ARG A 59 5.74 -5.93 -3.75
CA ARG A 59 6.57 -6.44 -2.65
C ARG A 59 8.02 -6.60 -3.10
N GLU A 60 8.26 -7.23 -4.25
CA GLU A 60 9.61 -7.43 -4.78
C GLU A 60 10.30 -6.09 -5.04
N ALA A 61 9.57 -5.11 -5.59
CA ALA A 61 10.10 -3.78 -5.82
C ALA A 61 10.52 -3.06 -4.53
N ILE A 62 9.77 -3.20 -3.44
CA ILE A 62 10.11 -2.54 -2.16
C ILE A 62 11.23 -3.25 -1.39
N MET A 63 11.56 -4.52 -1.69
CA MET A 63 12.64 -5.23 -0.96
C MET A 63 13.99 -4.54 -1.11
N LEU A 64 14.21 -3.78 -2.18
CA LEU A 64 15.39 -2.95 -2.39
C LEU A 64 15.55 -1.84 -1.32
N LEU A 65 14.46 -1.48 -0.65
CA LEU A 65 14.45 -0.48 0.43
C LEU A 65 14.74 -1.09 1.81
N ALA A 66 14.97 -2.41 1.88
CA ALA A 66 15.13 -3.14 3.14
C ALA A 66 14.04 -2.80 4.18
N PRO A 67 12.75 -2.99 3.85
CA PRO A 67 11.65 -2.61 4.73
C PRO A 67 11.72 -3.40 6.03
N GLY A 68 11.35 -2.76 7.13
CA GLY A 68 11.31 -3.36 8.46
C GLY A 68 10.13 -4.33 8.60
N SER A 69 9.01 -3.85 9.13
CA SER A 69 7.78 -4.64 9.17
C SER A 69 7.16 -4.70 7.78
N VAL A 70 6.66 -5.88 7.39
CA VAL A 70 5.88 -6.08 6.16
C VAL A 70 4.66 -6.95 6.47
N SER A 71 3.47 -6.45 6.18
CA SER A 71 2.19 -7.13 6.39
C SER A 71 1.40 -7.21 5.09
N GLU A 72 0.65 -8.30 4.93
CA GLU A 72 -0.09 -8.60 3.72
C GLU A 72 -1.51 -9.03 4.06
N MET A 73 -2.49 -8.35 3.46
CA MET A 73 -3.91 -8.65 3.65
C MET A 73 -4.62 -8.81 2.31
N GLN A 74 -5.75 -9.49 2.35
CA GLN A 74 -6.62 -9.70 1.20
C GLN A 74 -8.07 -9.59 1.60
N ASP A 75 -8.84 -8.95 0.73
CA ASP A 75 -10.22 -8.60 0.99
C ASP A 75 -11.03 -8.66 -0.31
N TYR A 76 -12.35 -8.76 -0.18
CA TYR A 76 -13.28 -8.64 -1.29
C TYR A 76 -14.27 -7.52 -0.98
N ILE A 77 -14.36 -6.54 -1.88
CA ILE A 77 -15.20 -5.36 -1.72
C ILE A 77 -16.48 -5.58 -2.53
N PRO A 78 -17.60 -5.94 -1.87
CA PRO A 78 -18.82 -6.31 -2.56
C PRO A 78 -19.46 -5.14 -3.33
N GLU A 79 -19.31 -3.90 -2.85
CA GLU A 79 -19.86 -2.69 -3.47
C GLU A 79 -19.25 -2.43 -4.85
N ASN A 80 -17.93 -2.65 -4.96
CA ASN A 80 -17.15 -2.46 -6.17
C ASN A 80 -16.96 -3.75 -6.98
N ARG A 81 -17.43 -4.89 -6.46
CA ARG A 81 -17.24 -6.23 -7.02
C ARG A 81 -15.79 -6.51 -7.41
N CYS A 82 -14.86 -6.17 -6.53
CA CYS A 82 -13.44 -6.28 -6.79
C CYS A 82 -12.70 -6.86 -5.59
N TYR A 83 -11.52 -7.43 -5.85
CA TYR A 83 -10.62 -7.93 -4.83
C TYR A 83 -9.62 -6.84 -4.47
N ARG A 84 -9.39 -6.66 -3.17
CA ARG A 84 -8.34 -5.79 -2.63
C ARG A 84 -7.21 -6.65 -2.08
N ALA A 85 -5.98 -6.41 -2.52
CA ALA A 85 -4.78 -6.98 -1.93
C ALA A 85 -3.94 -5.83 -1.35
N THR A 86 -3.77 -5.84 -0.03
CA THR A 86 -3.07 -4.79 0.71
C THR A 86 -1.68 -5.27 1.10
N LEU A 87 -0.69 -4.38 0.94
CA LEU A 87 0.69 -4.52 1.41
C LEU A 87 1.01 -3.31 2.28
N GLU A 88 1.32 -3.55 3.55
CA GLU A 88 1.78 -2.53 4.48
C GLU A 88 3.24 -2.77 4.81
N PHE A 89 4.04 -1.72 4.87
CA PHE A 89 5.44 -1.83 5.27
C PHE A 89 5.96 -0.55 5.90
N GLN A 90 7.08 -0.68 6.63
CA GLN A 90 7.78 0.45 7.23
C GLN A 90 9.18 0.59 6.62
N VAL A 91 9.57 1.82 6.31
CA VAL A 91 10.93 2.16 5.84
C VAL A 91 11.56 3.14 6.82
N THR A 92 12.80 2.89 7.20
CA THR A 92 13.62 3.83 7.96
C THR A 92 14.38 4.73 6.98
N VAL A 93 14.38 6.04 7.24
CA VAL A 93 14.94 7.10 6.38
C VAL A 93 15.99 7.88 7.15
#